data_AF-A0A965FDP8-F1
#
_entry.id   AF-A0A965FDP8-F1
#
_cell.length_a   1.000
_cell.length_b   1.000
_cell.length_c   1.000
_cell.angle_alpha   90.00
_cell.angle_beta   90.00
_cell.angle_gamma   90.00
#
_symmetry.space_group_name_H-M   'P 1'
#
loop_
_entity.id
_entity.type
_entity.pdbx_description
1 polymer ?
#
loop_
_entity_poly.entity_id
_entity_poly.type
_entity_poly.pdbx_seq_one_letter_code
_entity_poly.pdbx_strand_id
1 'polypeptide(L)'
;MEDQCRARTEPVRAAHPPAPARKECDGPRRGDGDARGARRTGGRPQGVTARPGDRPTHRAEVTVKSLSVRRVERSRATNSFVVTLREDDQPRRQFDIFIGLNEGMVIRMMLDGEVSPRPLTHDLFVLALERLGIEVKRTVLTHVKESTFFAELVLATGEGEETTVSCRPSDGVALALRANAPIYARESLLDEVGAVPAVSADDDGEILDEFRDFIENINPDDFNL
;
A
#
# COMPACT_ATOMS: atom_id res chain seq x y z
N MET A 1 52.98 44.42 1.33
CA MET A 1 52.36 43.24 0.66
C MET A 1 51.12 42.93 1.45
N GLU A 2 49.98 43.23 0.83
CA GLU A 2 48.71 43.51 1.48
C GLU A 2 47.97 42.25 1.93
N ASP A 3 47.27 42.43 3.05
CA ASP A 3 46.33 41.55 3.71
C ASP A 3 44.98 41.64 2.97
N GLN A 4 44.39 40.50 2.58
CA GLN A 4 43.03 40.47 2.00
C GLN A 4 42.32 39.14 2.28
N CYS A 5 41.65 39.14 3.44
CA CYS A 5 40.30 38.67 3.69
C CYS A 5 39.57 38.02 2.49
N ARG A 6 39.37 36.70 2.53
CA ARG A 6 38.37 36.00 1.68
C ARG A 6 37.16 35.61 2.52
N ALA A 7 36.05 36.27 2.21
CA ALA A 7 34.75 36.12 2.85
C ALA A 7 34.11 34.75 2.58
N ARG A 8 33.43 34.24 3.60
CA ARG A 8 32.52 33.09 3.55
C ARG A 8 31.24 33.51 2.81
N THR A 9 30.82 32.74 1.82
CA THR A 9 29.55 32.91 1.11
C THR A 9 28.56 31.85 1.57
N GLU A 10 27.55 32.28 2.34
CA GLU A 10 26.32 31.50 2.58
C GLU A 10 25.35 31.66 1.40
N PRO A 11 24.64 30.61 0.95
CA PRO A 11 23.63 30.75 -0.07
C PRO A 11 22.31 31.34 0.49
N VAL A 12 21.89 32.44 -0.12
CA VAL A 12 20.67 33.20 0.15
C VAL A 12 19.42 32.37 -0.22
N ARG A 13 18.48 32.22 0.72
CA ARG A 13 17.14 31.66 0.50
C ARG A 13 16.34 32.59 -0.44
N ALA A 14 15.91 32.08 -1.58
CA ALA A 14 15.00 32.79 -2.49
C ALA A 14 13.55 32.72 -1.97
N ALA A 15 12.99 33.86 -1.59
CA ALA A 15 11.57 34.02 -1.27
C ALA A 15 10.75 34.15 -2.58
N HIS A 16 9.67 33.38 -2.71
CA HIS A 16 8.69 33.50 -3.79
C HIS A 16 7.77 34.72 -3.58
N PRO A 17 7.47 35.51 -4.63
CA PRO A 17 6.48 36.59 -4.54
C PRO A 17 5.04 36.03 -4.58
N PRO A 18 4.06 36.73 -3.95
CA PRO A 18 2.67 36.28 -3.91
C PRO A 18 1.94 36.47 -5.26
N ALA A 19 1.01 35.56 -5.55
CA ALA A 19 0.19 35.56 -6.77
C ALA A 19 -0.85 36.70 -6.77
N PRO A 20 -1.19 37.28 -7.94
CA PRO A 20 -2.15 38.38 -8.03
C PRO A 20 -3.62 37.93 -7.90
N ALA A 21 -4.42 38.81 -7.30
CA ALA A 21 -5.84 38.63 -7.03
C ALA A 21 -6.70 38.48 -8.31
N ARG A 22 -7.66 37.55 -8.27
CA ARG A 22 -8.63 37.32 -9.34
C ARG A 22 -9.70 38.42 -9.33
N LYS A 23 -9.92 39.07 -10.48
CA LYS A 23 -11.04 40.00 -10.69
C LYS A 23 -12.33 39.21 -10.90
N GLU A 24 -13.34 39.49 -10.08
CA GLU A 24 -14.72 39.10 -10.30
C GLU A 24 -15.27 39.83 -11.53
N CYS A 25 -15.80 39.07 -12.48
CA CYS A 25 -16.50 39.61 -13.64
C CYS A 25 -18.00 39.38 -13.44
N ASP A 26 -18.71 40.46 -13.09
CA ASP A 26 -20.17 40.55 -13.12
C ASP A 26 -20.66 40.59 -14.58
N GLY A 27 -21.55 39.66 -14.94
CA GLY A 27 -22.22 39.58 -16.23
C GLY A 27 -23.75 39.54 -16.05
N PRO A 28 -24.53 40.13 -16.98
CA PRO A 28 -25.90 40.59 -16.71
C PRO A 28 -26.98 39.48 -16.78
N ARG A 29 -28.04 39.68 -15.99
CA ARG A 29 -29.30 38.91 -16.02
C ARG A 29 -30.21 39.35 -17.17
N ARG A 30 -30.86 38.39 -17.86
CA ARG A 30 -32.20 38.35 -18.50
C ARG A 30 -32.14 37.35 -19.68
N GLY A 31 -33.14 36.51 -19.97
CA GLY A 31 -34.50 36.40 -19.46
C GLY A 31 -35.19 35.12 -19.96
N ASP A 32 -36.46 35.00 -19.58
CA ASP A 32 -37.36 33.87 -19.82
C ASP A 32 -37.66 33.64 -21.31
N GLY A 33 -37.69 32.35 -21.71
CA GLY A 33 -38.08 31.91 -23.04
C GLY A 33 -38.54 30.44 -23.04
N ASP A 34 -39.85 30.26 -23.26
CA ASP A 34 -40.60 29.01 -23.40
C ASP A 34 -40.09 28.17 -24.60
N ALA A 35 -39.78 26.88 -24.38
CA ALA A 35 -39.60 25.91 -25.46
C ALA A 35 -40.01 24.50 -25.00
N ARG A 36 -41.15 24.06 -25.54
CA ARG A 36 -41.77 22.76 -25.36
C ARG A 36 -41.00 21.68 -26.14
N GLY A 37 -40.93 20.49 -25.54
CA GLY A 37 -40.95 19.23 -26.29
C GLY A 37 -39.65 18.44 -26.34
N ALA A 38 -39.53 17.43 -25.49
CA ALA A 38 -39.06 16.08 -25.84
C ALA A 38 -39.18 15.16 -24.62
N ARG A 39 -40.15 14.25 -24.64
CA ARG A 39 -40.19 13.12 -23.70
C ARG A 39 -39.08 12.15 -24.07
N ARG A 40 -38.10 11.97 -23.19
CA ARG A 40 -37.22 10.80 -23.17
C ARG A 40 -37.07 10.31 -21.73
N THR A 41 -37.28 9.01 -21.59
CA THR A 41 -37.35 8.21 -20.37
C THR A 41 -36.02 8.24 -19.61
N GLY A 42 -35.97 8.95 -18.48
CA GLY A 42 -34.87 8.92 -17.53
C GLY A 42 -35.17 7.94 -16.39
N GLY A 43 -34.60 6.73 -16.46
CA GLY A 43 -34.46 5.87 -15.29
C GLY A 43 -33.42 6.48 -14.35
N ARG A 44 -33.83 6.84 -13.12
CA ARG A 44 -32.91 7.23 -12.06
C ARG A 44 -31.97 6.06 -11.74
N PRO A 45 -30.64 6.25 -11.67
CA PRO A 45 -29.81 5.31 -10.93
C PRO A 45 -30.17 5.46 -9.45
N GLN A 46 -30.61 4.35 -8.84
CA GLN A 46 -30.85 4.29 -7.41
C GLN A 46 -29.50 4.54 -6.72
N GLY A 47 -29.42 5.65 -5.98
CA GLY A 47 -28.31 5.90 -5.08
C GLY A 47 -28.22 4.78 -4.06
N VAL A 48 -27.09 4.07 -4.05
CA VAL A 48 -26.72 3.17 -2.97
C VAL A 48 -26.44 4.04 -1.76
N THR A 49 -27.48 4.29 -0.97
CA THR A 49 -27.34 4.85 0.36
C THR A 49 -26.96 3.68 1.28
N ALA A 50 -25.67 3.62 1.65
CA ALA A 50 -25.23 2.72 2.70
C ALA A 50 -26.05 3.04 3.97
N ARG A 51 -26.76 2.04 4.51
CA ARG A 51 -27.54 2.20 5.74
C ARG A 51 -26.57 2.33 6.92
N PRO A 52 -26.72 3.34 7.79
CA PRO A 52 -25.95 3.42 9.03
C PRO A 52 -26.51 2.37 10.00
N GLY A 53 -25.79 1.27 10.21
CA GLY A 53 -26.24 0.22 11.12
C GLY A 53 -25.43 -1.07 11.12
N ASP A 54 -24.58 -1.32 10.12
CA ASP A 54 -23.78 -2.54 10.08
C ASP A 54 -22.43 -2.33 10.75
N ARG A 55 -22.45 -2.16 12.08
CA ARG A 55 -21.26 -2.40 12.90
C ARG A 55 -21.36 -3.83 13.43
N PRO A 56 -20.60 -4.80 12.88
CA PRO A 56 -20.47 -6.09 13.55
C PRO A 56 -19.68 -5.88 14.85
N THR A 57 -20.42 -5.71 15.94
CA THR A 57 -19.93 -5.74 17.31
C THR A 57 -19.77 -7.19 17.75
N HIS A 58 -18.68 -7.82 17.32
CA HIS A 58 -18.03 -8.91 18.07
C HIS A 58 -16.64 -9.11 17.48
N ARG A 59 -15.64 -8.39 18.01
CA ARG A 59 -14.24 -8.64 17.64
C ARG A 59 -13.83 -9.91 18.37
N ALA A 60 -14.18 -11.07 17.81
CA ALA A 60 -13.43 -12.29 18.11
C ALA A 60 -11.95 -11.94 17.94
N GLU A 61 -11.10 -12.41 18.84
CA GLU A 61 -9.67 -12.19 18.75
C GLU A 61 -9.17 -12.89 17.49
N VAL A 62 -9.03 -12.13 16.39
CA VAL A 62 -8.62 -12.67 15.10
C VAL A 62 -7.10 -12.78 15.13
N THR A 63 -6.60 -14.00 15.25
CA THR A 63 -5.17 -14.29 15.13
C THR A 63 -4.69 -13.96 13.73
N VAL A 64 -3.66 -13.11 13.65
CA VAL A 64 -3.01 -12.71 12.41
C VAL A 64 -1.51 -13.00 12.48
N LYS A 65 -0.90 -13.23 11.32
CA LYS A 65 0.52 -13.54 11.12
C LYS A 65 1.15 -12.53 10.19
N SER A 66 2.37 -12.09 10.50
CA SER A 66 3.12 -11.13 9.68
C SER A 66 3.58 -11.78 8.38
N LEU A 67 3.46 -11.03 7.28
CA LEU A 67 3.86 -11.48 5.96
C LEU A 67 4.87 -10.52 5.32
N SER A 68 5.78 -11.10 4.55
CA SER A 68 6.66 -10.40 3.63
C SER A 68 6.35 -10.78 2.17
N VAL A 69 6.55 -9.81 1.27
CA VAL A 69 6.51 -10.07 -0.18
C VAL A 69 7.83 -10.69 -0.58
N ARG A 70 7.85 -12.00 -0.78
CA ARG A 70 9.08 -12.74 -1.12
C ARG A 70 9.47 -12.54 -2.58
N ARG A 71 8.49 -12.51 -3.49
CA ARG A 71 8.75 -12.54 -4.93
C ARG A 71 7.62 -11.88 -5.71
N VAL A 72 7.97 -11.18 -6.79
CA VAL A 72 7.03 -10.61 -7.75
C VAL A 72 7.54 -10.88 -9.15
N GLU A 73 6.90 -11.80 -9.87
CA GLU A 73 7.31 -12.24 -11.20
C GLU A 73 6.23 -12.01 -12.24
N ARG A 74 6.67 -11.62 -13.45
CA ARG A 74 5.77 -11.47 -14.60
C ARG A 74 5.64 -12.78 -15.35
N SER A 75 4.42 -13.30 -15.43
CA SER A 75 4.08 -14.37 -16.38
C SER A 75 3.86 -13.78 -17.76
N ARG A 76 4.76 -14.10 -18.71
CA ARG A 76 4.62 -13.68 -20.11
C ARG A 76 3.49 -14.39 -20.84
N ALA A 77 3.16 -15.63 -20.44
CA ALA A 77 2.13 -16.44 -21.08
C ALA A 77 0.72 -15.88 -20.82
N THR A 78 0.45 -15.45 -19.59
CA THR A 78 -0.86 -14.95 -19.16
C THR A 78 -0.92 -13.42 -19.07
N ASN A 79 0.20 -12.74 -19.36
CA ASN A 79 0.36 -11.30 -19.20
C ASN A 79 -0.12 -10.79 -17.82
N SER A 80 0.23 -11.55 -16.78
CA SER A 80 -0.12 -11.28 -15.38
C SER A 80 1.14 -11.28 -14.52
N PHE A 81 0.99 -10.95 -13.25
CA PHE A 81 2.03 -11.14 -12.25
C PHE A 81 1.63 -12.20 -11.24
N VAL A 82 2.64 -12.87 -10.69
CA VAL A 82 2.54 -13.75 -9.53
C VAL A 82 3.27 -13.08 -8.39
N VAL A 83 2.55 -12.84 -7.29
CA VAL A 83 3.13 -12.31 -6.05
C VAL A 83 3.14 -13.43 -5.02
N THR A 84 4.34 -13.80 -4.58
CA THR A 84 4.56 -14.81 -3.54
C THR A 84 4.66 -14.09 -2.20
N LEU A 85 3.75 -14.43 -1.29
CA LEU A 85 3.69 -13.91 0.08
C LEU A 85 4.13 -15.02 1.04
N ARG A 86 4.99 -14.69 2.00
CA ARG A 86 5.55 -15.64 2.97
C ARG A 86 5.32 -15.14 4.39
N GLU A 87 4.93 -16.05 5.27
CA GLU A 87 4.89 -15.84 6.72
C GLU A 87 6.31 -15.57 7.24
N ASP A 88 6.48 -14.51 8.01
CA ASP A 88 7.80 -14.10 8.51
C ASP A 88 8.32 -15.08 9.57
N ASP A 89 7.43 -15.54 10.44
CA ASP A 89 7.72 -16.50 11.49
C ASP A 89 7.62 -17.95 10.99
N GLN A 90 8.24 -18.88 11.73
CA GLN A 90 8.05 -20.32 11.50
C GLN A 90 6.56 -20.69 11.63
N PRO A 91 6.00 -21.52 10.73
CA PRO A 91 6.70 -22.41 9.79
C PRO A 91 7.04 -21.81 8.41
N ARG A 92 7.03 -20.48 8.23
CA ARG A 92 7.31 -19.78 6.96
C ARG A 92 6.43 -20.27 5.80
N ARG A 93 5.13 -20.48 6.06
CA ARG A 93 4.13 -20.80 5.02
C ARG A 93 4.13 -19.72 3.95
N GLN A 94 4.01 -20.12 2.70
CA GLN A 94 3.89 -19.19 1.57
C GLN A 94 2.72 -19.58 0.66
N PHE A 95 2.22 -18.59 -0.06
CA PHE A 95 1.20 -18.77 -1.08
C PHE A 95 1.34 -17.70 -2.16
N ASP A 96 0.80 -18.01 -3.33
CA ASP A 96 0.85 -17.13 -4.49
C ASP A 96 -0.52 -16.48 -4.74
N ILE A 97 -0.49 -15.19 -5.08
CA ILE A 97 -1.65 -14.49 -5.65
C ILE A 97 -1.35 -14.05 -7.07
N PHE A 98 -2.32 -14.27 -7.96
CA PHE A 98 -2.26 -13.83 -9.35
C PHE A 98 -2.93 -12.48 -9.48
N ILE A 99 -2.20 -11.51 -10.03
CA ILE A 99 -2.68 -10.14 -10.19
C ILE A 99 -2.47 -9.65 -11.62
N GLY A 100 -3.24 -8.66 -12.02
CA GLY A 100 -3.15 -8.06 -13.34
C GLY A 100 -1.82 -7.36 -13.58
N LEU A 101 -1.55 -7.09 -14.86
CA LEU A 101 -0.30 -6.46 -15.29
C LEU A 101 -0.04 -5.12 -14.58
N ASN A 102 -1.05 -4.24 -14.52
CA ASN A 102 -0.92 -2.89 -13.95
C ASN A 102 -0.66 -2.93 -12.43
N GLU A 103 -1.33 -3.85 -11.74
CA GLU A 103 -1.19 -4.05 -10.30
C GLU A 103 0.22 -4.57 -9.97
N GLY A 104 0.67 -5.58 -10.69
CA GLY A 104 1.99 -6.16 -10.49
C GLY A 104 3.14 -5.22 -10.83
N MET A 105 2.99 -4.38 -11.86
CA MET A 105 3.99 -3.35 -12.16
C MET A 105 4.16 -2.37 -10.99
N VAL A 106 3.06 -1.92 -10.37
CA VAL A 106 3.14 -1.00 -9.23
C VAL A 106 3.87 -1.66 -8.06
N ILE A 107 3.49 -2.87 -7.68
CA ILE A 107 4.15 -3.58 -6.56
C ILE A 107 5.64 -3.78 -6.87
N ARG A 108 5.98 -4.16 -8.11
CA ARG A 108 7.37 -4.33 -8.53
C ARG A 108 8.18 -3.04 -8.41
N MET A 109 7.66 -1.92 -8.92
CA MET A 109 8.32 -0.61 -8.78
C MET A 109 8.55 -0.23 -7.32
N MET A 110 7.59 -0.53 -6.44
CA MET A 110 7.72 -0.24 -5.01
C MET A 110 8.82 -1.08 -4.35
N LEU A 111 8.93 -2.37 -4.70
CA LEU A 111 10.00 -3.25 -4.20
C LEU A 111 11.37 -2.85 -4.74
N ASP A 112 11.44 -2.42 -6.00
CA ASP A 112 12.68 -1.95 -6.64
C ASP A 112 13.07 -0.53 -6.16
N GLY A 113 12.25 0.13 -5.34
CA GLY A 113 12.48 1.49 -4.85
C GLY A 113 12.41 2.56 -5.94
N GLU A 114 11.77 2.25 -7.07
CA GLU A 114 11.66 3.17 -8.19
C GLU A 114 10.69 4.32 -7.91
N VAL A 115 11.16 5.56 -8.08
CA VAL A 115 10.35 6.76 -7.87
C VAL A 115 9.98 7.38 -9.21
N SER A 116 8.67 7.44 -9.48
CA SER A 116 8.12 8.15 -10.64
C SER A 116 8.24 9.68 -10.46
N PRO A 117 8.49 10.46 -11.54
CA PRO A 117 8.57 11.93 -11.47
C PRO A 117 7.26 12.60 -11.04
N ARG A 118 6.13 11.90 -11.18
CA ARG A 118 4.82 12.34 -10.69
C ARG A 118 4.17 11.22 -9.89
N PRO A 119 3.45 11.53 -8.80
CA PRO A 119 2.76 10.54 -7.99
C PRO A 119 1.83 9.67 -8.85
N LEU A 120 1.98 8.35 -8.75
CA LEU A 120 1.05 7.36 -9.28
C LEU A 120 -0.19 7.26 -8.38
N THR A 121 -1.16 6.43 -8.77
CA THR A 121 -2.46 6.32 -8.07
C THR A 121 -2.30 5.96 -6.58
N HIS A 122 -1.45 4.99 -6.26
CA HIS A 122 -1.23 4.55 -4.88
C HIS A 122 -0.53 5.64 -4.04
N ASP A 123 0.43 6.34 -4.66
CA ASP A 123 1.14 7.47 -4.06
C ASP A 123 0.17 8.61 -3.74
N LEU A 124 -0.67 8.97 -4.71
CA LEU A 124 -1.71 9.98 -4.57
C LEU A 124 -2.68 9.60 -3.45
N PHE A 125 -3.04 8.32 -3.35
CA PHE A 125 -3.96 7.84 -2.33
C PHE A 125 -3.37 7.96 -0.92
N VAL A 126 -2.12 7.50 -0.70
CA VAL A 126 -1.43 7.63 0.58
C VAL A 126 -1.25 9.11 0.95
N LEU A 127 -0.78 9.93 0.00
CA LEU A 127 -0.64 11.39 0.21
C LEU A 127 -1.98 12.05 0.57
N ALA A 128 -3.09 11.62 -0.06
CA ALA A 128 -4.41 12.16 0.25
C ALA A 128 -4.86 11.79 1.67
N LEU A 129 -4.64 10.53 2.10
CA LEU A 129 -4.94 10.09 3.46
C LEU A 129 -4.11 10.86 4.50
N GLU A 130 -2.80 11.03 4.26
CA GLU A 130 -1.93 11.81 5.13
C GLU A 130 -2.42 13.25 5.31
N ARG A 131 -2.88 13.89 4.21
CA ARG A 131 -3.44 15.26 4.25
C ARG A 131 -4.75 15.35 5.02
N LEU A 132 -5.46 14.23 5.16
CA LEU A 132 -6.68 14.11 5.96
C LEU A 132 -6.39 13.64 7.40
N GLY A 133 -5.12 13.47 7.79
CA GLY A 133 -4.75 12.98 9.11
C GLY A 133 -5.12 11.50 9.33
N ILE A 134 -5.12 10.71 8.26
CA ILE A 134 -5.39 9.28 8.28
C ILE A 134 -4.11 8.51 7.94
N GLU A 135 -3.74 7.57 8.80
CA GLU A 135 -2.58 6.68 8.64
C GLU A 135 -3.02 5.32 8.10
N VAL A 136 -2.29 4.76 7.14
CA VAL A 136 -2.42 3.34 6.78
C VAL A 136 -1.67 2.52 7.83
N LYS A 137 -2.40 1.82 8.71
CA LYS A 137 -1.79 1.06 9.81
C LYS A 137 -1.25 -0.29 9.37
N ARG A 138 -2.03 -1.01 8.56
CA ARG A 138 -1.71 -2.36 8.09
C ARG A 138 -2.67 -2.80 7.01
N THR A 139 -2.26 -3.81 6.25
CA THR A 139 -3.16 -4.58 5.38
C THR A 139 -3.30 -5.98 5.93
N VAL A 140 -4.52 -6.53 5.95
CA VAL A 140 -4.80 -7.90 6.42
C VAL A 140 -5.47 -8.70 5.30
N LEU A 141 -4.82 -9.76 4.84
CA LEU A 141 -5.40 -10.76 3.96
C LEU A 141 -6.32 -11.67 4.80
N THR A 142 -7.59 -11.75 4.42
CA THR A 142 -8.62 -12.28 5.32
C THR A 142 -9.03 -13.70 5.00
N HIS A 143 -9.42 -13.94 3.75
CA HIS A 143 -9.94 -15.23 3.31
C HIS A 143 -9.82 -15.36 1.79
N VAL A 144 -9.98 -16.59 1.32
CA VAL A 144 -10.15 -16.91 -0.09
C VAL A 144 -11.55 -17.48 -0.30
N LYS A 145 -12.19 -17.14 -1.42
CA LYS A 145 -13.45 -17.75 -1.83
C LYS A 145 -13.41 -17.95 -3.33
N GLU A 146 -13.63 -19.18 -3.79
CA GLU A 146 -13.63 -19.50 -5.23
C GLU A 146 -12.35 -19.00 -5.94
N SER A 147 -11.19 -19.21 -5.31
CA SER A 147 -9.86 -18.71 -5.77
C SER A 147 -9.71 -17.18 -5.82
N THR A 148 -10.65 -16.44 -5.25
CA THR A 148 -10.57 -14.98 -5.11
C THR A 148 -10.17 -14.64 -3.69
N PHE A 149 -9.01 -14.00 -3.53
CA PHE A 149 -8.50 -13.54 -2.24
C PHE A 149 -9.10 -12.18 -1.87
N PHE A 150 -9.34 -11.99 -0.57
CA PHE A 150 -9.90 -10.76 0.00
C PHE A 150 -8.94 -10.13 1.01
N ALA A 151 -8.93 -8.80 1.06
CA ALA A 151 -8.10 -8.03 1.98
C ALA A 151 -8.88 -6.91 2.67
N GLU A 152 -8.41 -6.52 3.84
CA GLU A 152 -8.86 -5.35 4.58
C GLU A 152 -7.68 -4.40 4.75
N LEU A 153 -7.87 -3.13 4.37
CA LEU A 153 -6.95 -2.04 4.67
C LEU A 153 -7.37 -1.41 5.99
N VAL A 154 -6.51 -1.48 7.00
CA VAL A 154 -6.74 -0.87 8.30
C VAL A 154 -6.16 0.54 8.28
N LEU A 155 -7.04 1.51 8.52
CA LEU A 155 -6.72 2.93 8.60
C LEU A 155 -6.91 3.39 10.04
N ALA A 156 -6.12 4.35 10.50
CA ALA A 156 -6.36 5.03 11.76
C ALA A 156 -6.45 6.53 11.57
N THR A 157 -7.36 7.17 12.30
CA THR A 157 -7.38 8.63 12.41
C THR A 157 -6.26 9.10 13.33
N GLY A 158 -5.93 10.40 13.30
CA GLY A 158 -5.00 10.99 14.26
C GLY A 158 -5.38 10.83 15.74
N GLU A 159 -6.63 10.48 16.03
CA GLU A 159 -7.13 10.17 17.38
C GLU A 159 -6.91 8.69 17.78
N GLY A 160 -6.39 7.87 16.86
CA GLY A 160 -6.12 6.44 17.07
C GLY A 160 -7.31 5.52 16.85
N GLU A 161 -8.46 6.02 16.39
CA GLU A 161 -9.61 5.18 16.03
C GLU A 161 -9.30 4.42 14.74
N GLU A 162 -9.32 3.08 14.82
CA GLU A 162 -9.12 2.21 13.66
C GLU A 162 -10.44 1.99 12.90
N THR A 163 -10.38 2.11 11.57
CA THR A 163 -11.45 1.72 10.65
C THR A 163 -10.88 0.81 9.56
N THR A 164 -11.72 -0.04 8.99
CA THR A 164 -11.31 -1.03 7.99
C THR A 164 -12.04 -0.80 6.68
N VAL A 165 -11.31 -0.86 5.57
CA VAL A 165 -11.87 -0.77 4.22
C VAL A 165 -11.60 -2.07 3.48
N SER A 166 -12.65 -2.71 2.97
CA SER A 166 -12.50 -3.88 2.10
C SER A 166 -11.78 -3.48 0.81
N CYS A 167 -10.75 -4.25 0.43
CA CYS A 167 -9.96 -4.00 -0.77
C CYS A 167 -9.49 -5.31 -1.42
N ARG A 168 -8.95 -5.20 -2.63
CA ARG A 168 -8.27 -6.32 -3.28
C ARG A 168 -6.88 -6.51 -2.66
N PRO A 169 -6.37 -7.74 -2.58
CA PRO A 169 -5.01 -8.02 -2.12
C PRO A 169 -3.93 -7.17 -2.80
N SER A 170 -4.02 -6.99 -4.12
CA SER A 170 -3.06 -6.18 -4.88
C SER A 170 -2.97 -4.73 -4.39
N ASP A 171 -4.13 -4.12 -4.15
CA ASP A 171 -4.22 -2.72 -3.73
C ASP A 171 -3.75 -2.58 -2.28
N GLY A 172 -4.18 -3.49 -1.40
CA GLY A 172 -3.76 -3.50 0.00
C GLY A 172 -2.25 -3.70 0.16
N VAL A 173 -1.65 -4.62 -0.59
CA VAL A 173 -0.19 -4.84 -0.58
C VAL A 173 0.54 -3.60 -1.11
N ALA A 174 0.10 -3.04 -2.24
CA ALA A 174 0.73 -1.85 -2.81
C ALA A 174 0.66 -0.63 -1.86
N LEU A 175 -0.49 -0.40 -1.22
CA LEU A 175 -0.66 0.68 -0.24
C LEU A 175 0.19 0.44 1.02
N ALA A 176 0.26 -0.79 1.51
CA ALA A 176 1.09 -1.14 2.65
C ALA A 176 2.58 -0.89 2.37
N LEU A 177 3.09 -1.37 1.23
CA LEU A 177 4.47 -1.11 0.80
C LEU A 177 4.75 0.40 0.65
N ARG A 178 3.81 1.16 0.07
CA ARG A 178 3.97 2.60 -0.13
C ARG A 178 3.92 3.41 1.17
N ALA A 179 3.10 3.01 2.12
CA ALA A 179 3.01 3.63 3.44
C ALA A 179 4.03 3.07 4.44
N ASN A 180 4.87 2.11 4.03
CA ASN A 180 5.76 1.36 4.91
C ASN A 180 5.02 0.73 6.10
N ALA A 181 3.81 0.22 5.84
CA ALA A 181 2.94 -0.43 6.81
C ALA A 181 3.05 -1.96 6.71
N PRO A 182 2.90 -2.68 7.83
CA PRO A 182 2.98 -4.14 7.84
C PRO A 182 1.82 -4.80 7.07
N ILE A 183 2.11 -5.97 6.50
CA ILE A 183 1.16 -6.84 5.82
C ILE A 183 0.94 -8.06 6.72
N TYR A 184 -0.32 -8.45 6.91
CA TYR A 184 -0.69 -9.63 7.68
C TYR A 184 -1.60 -10.55 6.88
N ALA A 185 -1.69 -11.81 7.30
CA ALA A 185 -2.79 -12.71 6.96
C ALA A 185 -3.45 -13.25 8.21
N ARG A 186 -4.74 -13.58 8.12
CA ARG A 186 -5.41 -14.37 9.15
C ARG A 186 -4.82 -15.78 9.18
N GLU A 187 -4.70 -16.35 10.38
CA GLU A 187 -4.23 -17.73 10.56
C GLU A 187 -5.03 -18.70 9.69
N SER A 188 -6.35 -18.56 9.68
CA SER A 188 -7.26 -19.40 8.90
C SER A 188 -7.00 -19.37 7.39
N LEU A 189 -6.51 -18.24 6.85
CA LEU A 189 -6.14 -18.15 5.45
C LEU A 189 -4.85 -18.92 5.19
N LEU A 190 -3.85 -18.81 6.07
CA LEU A 190 -2.60 -19.55 5.96
C LEU A 190 -2.82 -21.06 6.12
N ASP A 191 -3.75 -21.49 6.96
CA ASP A 191 -4.13 -22.89 7.08
C ASP A 191 -4.79 -23.43 5.79
N GLU A 192 -5.55 -22.58 5.09
CA GLU A 192 -6.27 -22.96 3.87
C GLU A 192 -5.37 -23.00 2.63
N VAL A 193 -4.49 -22.01 2.46
CA VAL A 193 -3.70 -21.83 1.22
C VAL A 193 -2.19 -21.91 1.40
N GLY A 194 -1.69 -21.82 2.63
CA GLY A 194 -0.27 -21.74 2.91
C GLY A 194 0.41 -23.08 2.76
N ALA A 195 1.52 -23.11 2.02
CA ALA A 195 2.40 -24.26 1.92
C ALA A 195 3.77 -23.92 2.49
N VAL A 196 4.36 -24.83 3.29
CA VAL A 196 5.75 -24.69 3.71
C VAL A 196 6.64 -25.11 2.54
N PRO A 197 7.48 -24.22 1.97
CA PRO A 197 8.39 -24.61 0.92
C PRO A 197 9.34 -25.69 1.44
N ALA A 198 9.53 -26.75 0.64
CA ALA A 198 10.65 -27.64 0.89
C ALA A 198 11.94 -26.85 0.67
N VAL A 199 12.88 -26.91 1.61
CA VAL A 199 14.22 -26.34 1.44
C VAL A 199 14.82 -26.90 0.15
N SER A 200 14.81 -26.07 -0.90
CA SER A 200 15.44 -26.34 -2.19
C SER A 200 16.73 -25.55 -2.27
N ALA A 201 17.73 -26.07 -3.00
CA ALA A 201 19.09 -25.51 -3.12
C ALA A 201 19.18 -24.05 -3.61
N ASP A 202 18.07 -23.43 -4.02
CA ASP A 202 18.01 -22.00 -4.35
C ASP A 202 17.89 -21.10 -3.09
N ASP A 203 17.53 -21.64 -1.93
CA ASP A 203 17.47 -20.93 -0.64
C ASP A 203 18.84 -20.87 0.08
N ASP A 204 19.90 -21.41 -0.54
CA ASP A 204 21.27 -21.37 -0.02
C ASP A 204 21.71 -19.93 0.29
N GLY A 205 21.24 -18.94 -0.48
CA GLY A 205 21.56 -17.52 -0.25
C GLY A 205 21.02 -16.98 1.08
N GLU A 206 19.76 -17.27 1.42
CA GLU A 206 19.17 -16.80 2.69
C GLU A 206 19.76 -17.54 3.89
N ILE A 207 20.00 -18.85 3.76
CA ILE A 207 20.66 -19.63 4.81
C ILE A 207 22.09 -19.13 5.03
N LEU A 208 22.82 -18.78 3.96
CA LEU A 208 24.17 -18.24 4.05
C LEU A 208 24.19 -16.85 4.70
N ASP A 209 23.20 -15.99 4.43
CA ASP A 209 23.10 -14.67 5.05
C ASP A 209 22.76 -14.80 6.56
N GLU A 210 21.78 -15.64 6.92
CA GLU A 210 21.41 -15.91 8.32
C GLU A 210 22.57 -16.60 9.09
N PHE A 211 23.31 -17.48 8.43
CA PHE A 211 24.51 -18.11 9.00
C PHE A 211 25.70 -17.15 9.12
N ARG A 212 25.86 -16.22 8.18
CA ARG A 212 26.89 -15.17 8.27
C ARG A 212 26.64 -14.27 9.46
N ASP A 213 25.41 -13.80 9.62
CA ASP A 213 25.01 -12.97 10.77
C ASP A 213 25.20 -13.69 12.10
N PHE A 214 25.01 -15.03 12.13
CA PHE A 214 25.28 -15.86 13.30
C PHE A 214 26.77 -15.96 13.62
N ILE A 215 27.64 -16.19 12.64
CA ILE A 215 29.09 -16.27 12.84
C ILE A 215 29.68 -14.91 13.24
N GLU A 216 29.18 -13.80 12.68
CA GLU A 216 29.66 -12.45 12.99
C GLU A 216 29.34 -12.03 14.44
N ASN A 217 28.29 -12.60 15.04
CA ASN A 217 27.88 -12.28 16.41
C ASN A 217 28.34 -13.30 17.46
N ILE A 218 29.08 -14.33 17.08
CA ILE A 218 29.66 -15.30 18.01
C ILE A 218 31.04 -14.83 18.49
N ASN A 219 31.19 -14.69 19.81
CA ASN A 219 32.47 -14.40 20.43
C ASN A 219 33.28 -15.70 20.60
N PRO A 220 34.53 -15.79 20.13
CA PRO A 220 35.39 -16.96 20.32
C PRO A 220 35.59 -17.40 21.79
N ASP A 221 35.30 -16.53 22.77
CA ASP A 221 35.38 -16.87 24.20
C ASP A 221 34.27 -17.84 24.68
N ASP A 222 33.17 -18.01 23.94
CA ASP A 222 32.05 -18.92 24.30
C ASP A 222 32.38 -20.41 24.07
N PHE A 223 33.53 -20.74 23.46
CA PHE A 223 33.94 -22.11 23.17
C PHE A 223 34.99 -22.70 24.12
N ASN A 224 35.37 -21.97 25.18
CA ASN A 224 36.23 -22.51 26.22
C ASN A 224 35.41 -23.30 27.26
N LEU A 225 35.24 -24.60 26.98
CA LEU A 225 34.87 -25.63 27.97
C LEU A 225 36.08 -26.05 28.80
#